data_AF-A0A401I1S7-F1
#
_entry.id   AF-A0A401I1S7-F1
#
_cell.length_a   1.000
_cell.length_b   1.000
_cell.length_c   1.000
_cell.angle_alpha   90.00
_cell.angle_beta   90.00
_cell.angle_gamma   90.00
#
_symmetry.space_group_name_H-M   'P 1'
#
loop_
_entity.id
_entity.type
_entity.pdbx_description
1 polymer ?
#
loop_
_entity_poly.entity_id
_entity_poly.type
_entity_poly.pdbx_seq_one_letter_code
_entity_poly.pdbx_strand_id
1 'polypeptide(L)'
;MNNILKLLSTNKDYRIVIADTAQVARLQLLSFKGRDDIRTLLEQIVTNCTLLAAMNDISQKISFTFRLSQGVSIFCSITNARFNLEYTTDTLHEFAGSVAELFHPPSVLSITTGDWTTGLHTGTVEARIDDIGMLLSHFTVQSEQLPGHFIMGAQLATRGLLMQPLPFADDKAMADSAAELVYLSRALETTKWDEAPDLYRHLANVVSESKMD
;
A
#
# COMPACT_ATOMS: atom_id res chain seq x y z
N MET A 1 -7.78 1.90 -18.12
CA MET A 1 -6.33 2.14 -18.16
C MET A 1 -5.69 1.25 -17.11
N ASN A 2 -4.52 0.68 -17.38
CA ASN A 2 -3.72 0.06 -16.32
C ASN A 2 -3.35 1.16 -15.30
N ASN A 3 -3.27 0.81 -14.04
CA ASN A 3 -2.95 1.75 -12.96
C ASN A 3 -1.95 1.16 -11.96
N ILE A 4 -1.32 0.05 -12.35
CA ILE A 4 -0.26 -0.62 -11.60
C ILE A 4 0.86 -0.99 -12.57
N LEU A 5 2.10 -0.64 -12.22
CA LEU A 5 3.32 -1.05 -12.90
C LEU A 5 4.11 -1.96 -11.96
N LYS A 6 4.58 -3.10 -12.45
CA LYS A 6 5.65 -3.85 -11.80
C LYS A 6 6.93 -3.66 -12.58
N LEU A 7 8.00 -3.33 -11.87
CA LEU A 7 9.32 -3.11 -12.44
C LEU A 7 10.34 -4.01 -11.75
N LEU A 8 11.35 -4.40 -12.52
CA LEU A 8 12.53 -5.09 -12.03
C LEU A 8 13.74 -4.20 -12.25
N SER A 9 14.49 -3.93 -11.18
CA SER A 9 15.72 -3.16 -11.24
C SER A 9 16.71 -3.71 -12.27
N THR A 10 17.47 -2.83 -12.90
CA THR A 10 18.42 -3.19 -13.96
C THR A 10 19.52 -4.13 -13.46
N ASN A 11 19.96 -3.95 -12.22
CA ASN A 11 20.90 -4.84 -11.52
C ASN A 11 20.26 -6.11 -10.95
N LYS A 12 18.92 -6.21 -10.97
CA LYS A 12 18.14 -7.34 -10.42
C LYS A 12 18.29 -7.53 -8.91
N ASP A 13 18.57 -6.45 -8.19
CA ASP A 13 18.67 -6.47 -6.73
C ASP A 13 17.31 -6.23 -6.05
N TYR A 14 16.38 -5.59 -6.74
CA TYR A 14 15.04 -5.30 -6.20
C TYR A 14 13.95 -5.26 -7.26
N ARG A 15 12.72 -5.40 -6.77
CA ARG A 15 11.48 -5.20 -7.52
C ARG A 15 10.73 -3.98 -6.99
N ILE A 16 10.05 -3.28 -7.88
CA ILE A 16 9.22 -2.12 -7.56
C ILE A 16 7.80 -2.40 -8.04
N VAL A 17 6.82 -2.01 -7.24
CA VAL A 17 5.44 -1.82 -7.69
C VAL A 17 5.10 -0.35 -7.56
N ILE A 18 4.47 0.22 -8.57
CA ILE A 18 3.96 1.60 -8.58
C ILE A 18 2.46 1.53 -8.82
N ALA A 19 1.67 2.32 -8.09
CA ALA A 19 0.21 2.35 -8.25
C ALA A 19 -0.35 3.77 -8.31
N ASP A 20 -1.40 3.95 -9.12
CA ASP A 20 -2.33 5.07 -9.07
C ASP A 20 -3.73 4.56 -8.73
N THR A 21 -4.15 4.79 -7.49
CA THR A 21 -5.42 4.32 -6.95
C THR A 21 -6.49 5.41 -6.94
N ALA A 22 -6.28 6.56 -7.60
CA ALA A 22 -7.21 7.70 -7.50
C ALA A 22 -8.65 7.34 -7.85
N GLN A 23 -8.84 6.54 -8.91
CA GLN A 23 -10.16 6.06 -9.31
C GLN A 23 -10.75 5.08 -8.29
N VAL A 24 -9.94 4.15 -7.78
CA VAL A 24 -10.36 3.14 -6.79
C VAL A 24 -10.78 3.85 -5.50
N ALA A 25 -9.93 4.72 -4.95
CA ALA A 25 -10.20 5.49 -3.75
C ALA A 25 -11.45 6.36 -3.90
N ARG A 26 -11.63 7.04 -5.05
CA ARG A 26 -12.84 7.83 -5.34
C ARG A 26 -14.11 6.99 -5.26
N LEU A 27 -14.10 5.77 -5.80
CA LEU A 27 -15.27 4.88 -5.78
C LEU A 27 -15.54 4.34 -4.37
N GLN A 28 -14.51 3.87 -3.66
CA GLN A 28 -14.63 3.31 -2.32
C GLN A 28 -15.02 4.34 -1.26
N LEU A 29 -14.66 5.62 -1.48
CA LEU A 29 -14.87 6.71 -0.53
C LEU A 29 -15.92 7.73 -1.00
N LEU A 30 -16.76 7.37 -1.98
CA LEU A 30 -17.77 8.27 -2.54
C LEU A 30 -18.79 8.74 -1.48
N SER A 31 -19.16 7.86 -0.55
CA SER A 31 -20.12 8.13 0.52
C SER A 31 -19.48 8.66 1.81
N PHE A 32 -18.14 8.73 1.88
CA PHE A 32 -17.44 9.15 3.08
C PHE A 32 -17.63 10.65 3.33
N LYS A 33 -18.13 11.01 4.52
CA LYS A 33 -18.46 12.40 4.91
C LYS A 33 -17.69 12.90 6.14
N GLY A 34 -16.71 12.13 6.60
CA GLY A 34 -15.86 12.52 7.73
C GLY A 34 -14.83 13.60 7.35
N ARG A 35 -13.88 13.83 8.26
CA ARG A 35 -12.82 14.83 8.11
C ARG A 35 -11.82 14.45 7.01
N ASP A 36 -11.19 15.47 6.41
CA ASP A 36 -10.27 15.28 5.28
C ASP A 36 -9.02 14.47 5.65
N ASP A 37 -8.50 14.62 6.86
CA ASP A 37 -7.36 13.84 7.36
C ASP A 37 -7.69 12.34 7.48
N ILE A 38 -8.90 11.99 7.89
CA ILE A 38 -9.40 10.61 7.89
C ILE A 38 -9.59 10.10 6.46
N ARG A 39 -10.09 10.93 5.54
CA ARG A 39 -10.16 10.57 4.12
C ARG A 39 -8.78 10.28 3.56
N THR A 40 -7.78 11.11 3.84
CA THR A 40 -6.39 10.89 3.43
C THR A 40 -5.82 9.61 4.02
N LEU A 41 -6.10 9.28 5.29
CA LEU A 41 -5.74 7.99 5.88
C LEU A 41 -6.33 6.82 5.10
N LEU A 42 -7.62 6.88 4.75
CA LEU A 42 -8.28 5.83 3.97
C LEU A 42 -7.70 5.70 2.55
N GLU A 43 -7.35 6.82 1.91
CA GLU A 43 -6.65 6.83 0.61
C GLU A 43 -5.26 6.17 0.73
N GLN A 44 -4.52 6.47 1.79
CA GLN A 44 -3.24 5.80 2.08
C GLN A 44 -3.44 4.29 2.29
N ILE A 45 -4.48 3.86 3.00
CA ILE A 45 -4.82 2.43 3.16
C ILE A 45 -5.09 1.80 1.80
N VAL A 46 -5.93 2.42 0.96
CA VAL A 46 -6.24 1.92 -0.39
C VAL A 46 -4.97 1.72 -1.21
N THR A 47 -4.08 2.71 -1.24
CA THR A 47 -2.84 2.66 -2.01
C THR A 47 -1.86 1.62 -1.46
N ASN A 48 -1.59 1.63 -0.15
CA ASN A 48 -0.61 0.73 0.46
C ASN A 48 -1.06 -0.75 0.38
N CYS A 49 -2.34 -1.03 0.59
CA CYS A 49 -2.89 -2.38 0.42
C CYS A 49 -2.83 -2.84 -1.05
N THR A 50 -3.08 -1.94 -2.00
CA THR A 50 -2.92 -2.21 -3.44
C THR A 50 -1.47 -2.54 -3.80
N LEU A 51 -0.51 -1.76 -3.28
CA LEU A 51 0.91 -1.98 -3.50
C LEU A 51 1.37 -3.36 -3.00
N LEU A 52 1.00 -3.73 -1.77
CA LEU A 52 1.38 -5.04 -1.21
C LEU A 52 0.72 -6.20 -1.96
N ALA A 53 -0.56 -6.07 -2.32
CA ALA A 53 -1.26 -7.09 -3.10
C ALA A 53 -0.61 -7.30 -4.48
N ALA A 54 -0.28 -6.20 -5.16
CA ALA A 54 0.38 -6.25 -6.45
C ALA A 54 1.83 -6.74 -6.39
N MET A 55 2.55 -6.52 -5.28
CA MET A 55 3.91 -7.04 -5.09
C MET A 55 3.95 -8.57 -5.03
N ASN A 56 2.91 -9.16 -4.46
CA ASN A 56 2.65 -10.58 -4.51
C ASN A 56 2.03 -10.94 -5.88
N ASP A 57 0.74 -11.23 -5.88
CA ASP A 57 -0.04 -11.52 -7.07
C ASP A 57 -1.43 -10.89 -6.89
N ILE A 58 -1.73 -9.90 -7.72
CA ILE A 58 -2.98 -9.15 -7.66
C ILE A 58 -4.21 -9.99 -8.02
N SER A 59 -4.01 -11.14 -8.68
CA SER A 59 -5.08 -12.09 -8.97
C SER A 59 -5.47 -12.90 -7.74
N GLN A 60 -4.56 -13.08 -6.79
CA GLN A 60 -4.82 -13.82 -5.56
C GLN A 60 -5.65 -13.02 -4.57
N LYS A 61 -6.34 -13.75 -3.69
CA LYS A 61 -7.08 -13.15 -2.59
C LYS A 61 -6.12 -12.72 -1.49
N ILE A 62 -6.21 -11.45 -1.14
CA ILE A 62 -5.57 -10.87 0.04
C ILE A 62 -6.57 -9.95 0.74
N SER A 63 -6.55 -9.95 2.07
CA SER A 63 -7.38 -9.06 2.88
C SER A 63 -6.59 -8.52 4.06
N PHE A 64 -6.94 -7.30 4.46
CA PHE A 64 -6.31 -6.58 5.54
C PHE A 64 -7.41 -6.13 6.50
N THR A 65 -7.15 -6.30 7.78
CA THR A 65 -8.06 -5.89 8.85
C THR A 65 -7.28 -5.01 9.81
N PHE A 66 -7.66 -3.74 9.86
CA PHE A 66 -7.21 -2.79 10.87
C PHE A 66 -8.29 -2.75 11.96
N ARG A 67 -7.97 -3.25 13.15
CA ARG A 67 -8.79 -3.03 14.35
C ARG A 67 -8.09 -1.97 15.16
N LEU A 68 -8.68 -0.80 15.18
CA LEU A 68 -8.11 0.41 15.74
C LEU A 68 -8.79 0.75 17.06
N SER A 69 -8.23 1.73 17.76
CA SER A 69 -8.77 2.24 19.01
C SER A 69 -10.22 2.75 18.82
N GLN A 70 -10.93 2.92 19.93
CA GLN A 70 -12.32 3.43 19.94
C GLN A 70 -13.32 2.59 19.13
N GLY A 71 -13.00 1.31 18.90
CA GLY A 71 -13.88 0.37 18.18
C GLY A 71 -13.91 0.61 16.67
N VAL A 72 -12.98 1.38 16.12
CA VAL A 72 -12.85 1.57 14.68
C VAL A 72 -12.34 0.28 14.03
N SER A 73 -13.02 -0.16 12.98
CA SER A 73 -12.57 -1.27 12.15
C SER A 73 -12.53 -0.82 10.70
N ILE A 74 -11.42 -1.11 10.01
CA ILE A 74 -11.26 -0.93 8.58
C ILE A 74 -10.86 -2.27 7.99
N PHE A 75 -11.67 -2.78 7.08
CA PHE A 75 -11.43 -4.01 6.34
C PHE A 75 -11.24 -3.67 4.88
N CYS A 76 -10.17 -4.15 4.27
CA CYS A 76 -10.04 -4.12 2.82
C CYS A 76 -9.74 -5.51 2.27
N SER A 77 -10.31 -5.80 1.10
CA SER A 77 -10.06 -7.05 0.40
C SER A 77 -9.77 -6.79 -1.07
N ILE A 78 -8.83 -7.56 -1.60
CA ILE A 78 -8.48 -7.58 -3.01
C ILE A 78 -8.68 -9.01 -3.48
N THR A 79 -9.53 -9.19 -4.49
CA THR A 79 -9.80 -10.51 -5.09
C THR A 79 -9.96 -10.34 -6.58
N ASN A 80 -9.15 -11.05 -7.37
CA ASN A 80 -9.13 -10.92 -8.83
C ASN A 80 -9.00 -9.44 -9.28
N ALA A 81 -8.06 -8.71 -8.67
CA ALA A 81 -7.81 -7.29 -8.92
C ALA A 81 -9.01 -6.35 -8.73
N ARG A 82 -9.97 -6.71 -7.87
CA ARG A 82 -11.03 -5.82 -7.40
C ARG A 82 -10.80 -5.44 -5.96
N PHE A 83 -10.82 -4.14 -5.68
CA PHE A 83 -10.69 -3.61 -4.33
C PHE A 83 -12.07 -3.43 -3.69
N ASN A 84 -12.20 -3.85 -2.44
CA ASN A 84 -13.36 -3.53 -1.60
C ASN A 84 -12.89 -2.98 -0.26
N LEU A 85 -13.49 -1.88 0.18
CA LEU A 85 -13.22 -1.21 1.45
C LEU A 85 -14.50 -1.14 2.28
N GLU A 86 -14.42 -1.66 3.49
CA GLU A 86 -15.47 -1.57 4.50
C GLU A 86 -14.90 -0.95 5.77
N TYR A 87 -15.66 -0.07 6.41
CA TYR A 87 -15.23 0.54 7.66
C TYR A 87 -16.42 0.86 8.56
N THR A 88 -16.15 1.06 9.85
CA THR A 88 -17.15 1.50 10.84
C THR A 88 -17.55 2.95 10.59
N THR A 89 -18.52 3.14 9.69
CA THR A 89 -18.96 4.43 9.13
C THR A 89 -19.31 5.47 10.19
N ASP A 90 -20.19 5.13 11.13
CA ASP A 90 -20.68 6.09 12.14
C ASP A 90 -19.53 6.63 13.00
N THR A 91 -18.65 5.73 13.47
CA THR A 91 -17.49 6.10 14.28
C THR A 91 -16.49 6.96 13.51
N LEU A 92 -16.14 6.60 12.27
CA LEU A 92 -15.13 7.35 11.50
C LEU A 92 -15.64 8.69 10.95
N HIS A 93 -16.93 8.81 10.67
CA HIS A 93 -17.52 10.08 10.23
C HIS A 93 -17.54 11.12 11.35
N GLU A 94 -17.76 10.68 12.59
CA GLU A 94 -17.90 11.55 13.77
C GLU A 94 -16.62 11.65 14.60
N PHE A 95 -15.54 10.94 14.19
CA PHE A 95 -14.30 10.90 14.94
C PHE A 95 -13.63 12.28 15.04
N ALA A 96 -13.63 12.81 16.26
CA ALA A 96 -13.10 14.14 16.58
C ALA A 96 -11.63 14.14 17.04
N GLY A 97 -11.05 12.97 17.33
CA GLY A 97 -9.66 12.81 17.74
C GLY A 97 -8.68 12.95 16.58
N SER A 98 -7.38 12.95 16.86
CA SER A 98 -6.34 12.90 15.82
C SER A 98 -6.20 11.52 15.18
N VAL A 99 -5.67 11.43 13.95
CA VAL A 99 -5.38 10.14 13.29
C VAL A 99 -4.52 9.25 14.19
N ALA A 100 -3.52 9.81 14.87
CA ALA A 100 -2.65 9.10 15.81
C ALA A 100 -3.42 8.38 16.93
N GLU A 101 -4.50 8.99 17.43
CA GLU A 101 -5.32 8.39 18.48
C GLU A 101 -6.02 7.11 18.01
N LEU A 102 -6.32 6.95 16.71
CA LEU A 102 -6.86 5.70 16.17
C LEU A 102 -5.89 4.53 16.36
N PHE A 103 -4.58 4.78 16.42
CA PHE A 103 -3.55 3.76 16.57
C PHE A 103 -3.14 3.53 18.04
N HIS A 104 -3.86 4.13 19.00
CA HIS A 104 -3.65 3.84 20.40
C HIS A 104 -4.00 2.38 20.75
N PRO A 105 -3.29 1.74 21.70
CA PRO A 105 -3.61 0.40 22.12
C PRO A 105 -5.03 0.25 22.69
N PRO A 106 -5.71 -0.89 22.47
CA PRO A 106 -5.28 -2.01 21.63
C PRO A 106 -5.62 -1.78 20.15
N SER A 107 -4.59 -1.64 19.31
CA SER A 107 -4.72 -1.52 17.85
C SER A 107 -3.89 -2.60 17.16
N VAL A 108 -4.44 -3.27 16.14
CA VAL A 108 -3.80 -4.36 15.41
C VAL A 108 -4.06 -4.29 13.91
N LEU A 109 -3.08 -4.77 13.14
CA LEU A 109 -3.20 -5.05 11.72
C LEU A 109 -3.08 -6.56 11.51
N SER A 110 -4.07 -7.14 10.84
CA SER A 110 -4.02 -8.52 10.36
C SER A 110 -4.03 -8.54 8.83
N ILE A 111 -3.18 -9.37 8.22
CA ILE A 111 -3.18 -9.61 6.77
C ILE A 111 -3.37 -11.09 6.54
N THR A 112 -4.37 -11.42 5.73
CA THR A 112 -4.70 -12.80 5.36
C THR A 112 -4.53 -12.99 3.86
N THR A 113 -3.75 -14.00 3.47
CA THR A 113 -3.54 -14.42 2.08
C THR A 113 -4.04 -15.84 1.85
N GLY A 114 -4.30 -16.16 0.58
CA GLY A 114 -4.73 -17.48 0.13
C GLY A 114 -6.25 -17.66 0.12
N ASP A 115 -6.68 -18.88 -0.15
CA ASP A 115 -8.08 -19.27 -0.22
C ASP A 115 -8.31 -20.63 0.46
N TRP A 116 -9.56 -21.09 0.46
CA TRP A 116 -9.92 -22.38 1.03
C TRP A 116 -9.27 -23.58 0.34
N THR A 117 -8.78 -23.41 -0.89
CA THR A 117 -8.17 -24.49 -1.68
C THR A 117 -6.66 -24.57 -1.49
N THR A 118 -6.00 -23.44 -1.26
CA THR A 118 -4.54 -23.30 -1.10
C THR A 118 -4.12 -23.14 0.36
N GLY A 119 -5.07 -22.90 1.26
CA GLY A 119 -4.85 -22.66 2.69
C GLY A 119 -4.83 -21.16 3.02
N LEU A 120 -5.48 -20.79 4.12
CA LEU A 120 -5.51 -19.42 4.62
C LEU A 120 -4.33 -19.17 5.56
N HIS A 121 -3.55 -18.13 5.27
CA HIS A 121 -2.40 -17.72 6.08
C HIS A 121 -2.67 -16.33 6.63
N THR A 122 -2.64 -16.17 7.95
CA THR A 122 -2.90 -14.86 8.61
C THR A 122 -1.72 -14.47 9.48
N GLY A 123 -1.11 -13.33 9.18
CA GLY A 123 -0.18 -12.64 10.09
C GLY A 123 -0.90 -11.55 10.86
N THR A 124 -0.49 -11.26 12.08
CA THR A 124 -1.02 -10.13 12.87
C THR A 124 0.10 -9.42 13.62
N VAL A 125 0.13 -8.09 13.55
CA VAL A 125 1.05 -7.23 14.29
C VAL A 125 0.29 -6.15 15.03
N GLU A 126 0.90 -5.58 16.06
CA GLU A 126 0.35 -4.40 16.73
C GLU A 126 0.42 -3.18 15.79
N ALA A 127 -0.67 -2.42 15.70
CA ALA A 127 -0.77 -1.22 14.89
C ALA A 127 -0.61 0.02 15.76
N ARG A 128 0.62 0.27 16.24
CA ARG A 128 0.97 1.44 17.07
C ARG A 128 1.57 2.61 16.28
N ILE A 129 1.59 2.49 14.96
CA ILE A 129 2.21 3.45 14.03
C ILE A 129 1.07 4.01 13.18
N ASP A 130 0.93 5.34 13.17
CA ASP A 130 -0.11 6.08 12.44
C ASP A 130 0.28 6.40 10.99
N ASP A 131 1.48 6.00 10.58
CA ASP A 131 1.92 5.91 9.19
C ASP A 131 1.67 4.49 8.64
N ILE A 132 0.74 4.37 7.68
CA ILE A 132 0.35 3.09 7.09
C ILE A 132 1.51 2.41 6.35
N GLY A 133 2.37 3.18 5.68
CA GLY A 133 3.52 2.66 4.96
C GLY A 133 4.51 2.01 5.93
N MET A 134 4.86 2.71 7.02
CA MET A 134 5.71 2.18 8.08
C MET A 134 5.07 0.98 8.81
N LEU A 135 3.75 0.98 9.00
CA LEU A 135 3.03 -0.14 9.59
C LEU A 135 3.12 -1.40 8.71
N LEU A 136 2.95 -1.26 7.39
CA LEU A 136 3.12 -2.39 6.46
C LEU A 136 4.59 -2.79 6.30
N SER A 137 5.54 -1.85 6.34
CA SER A 137 6.98 -2.16 6.42
C SER A 137 7.28 -3.00 7.66
N HIS A 138 6.74 -2.62 8.82
CA HIS A 138 6.89 -3.40 10.05
C HIS A 138 6.30 -4.81 9.90
N PHE A 139 5.09 -4.92 9.32
CA PHE A 139 4.47 -6.22 9.05
C PHE A 139 5.35 -7.12 8.16
N THR A 140 5.84 -6.59 7.03
CA THR A 140 6.64 -7.37 6.06
C THR A 140 7.96 -7.86 6.67
N VAL A 141 8.60 -7.05 7.52
CA VAL A 141 9.78 -7.49 8.28
C VAL A 141 9.45 -8.63 9.24
N GLN A 142 8.34 -8.54 9.99
CA GLN A 142 7.97 -9.56 10.98
C GLN A 142 7.45 -10.86 10.34
N SER A 143 6.70 -10.75 9.24
CA SER A 143 6.01 -11.89 8.61
C SER A 143 6.83 -12.56 7.51
N GLU A 144 7.50 -11.78 6.67
CA GLU A 144 8.18 -12.28 5.46
C GLU A 144 9.71 -12.26 5.59
N GLN A 145 10.25 -11.64 6.65
CA GLN A 145 11.69 -11.37 6.81
C GLN A 145 12.30 -10.59 5.63
N LEU A 146 11.46 -9.86 4.89
CA LEU A 146 11.84 -9.06 3.73
C LEU A 146 11.34 -7.63 3.95
N PRO A 147 12.22 -6.63 4.08
CA PRO A 147 11.80 -5.25 4.31
C PRO A 147 11.13 -4.69 3.05
N GLY A 148 9.82 -4.44 3.13
CA GLY A 148 9.11 -3.63 2.14
C GLY A 148 9.31 -2.15 2.44
N HIS A 149 9.77 -1.37 1.45
CA HIS A 149 9.88 0.08 1.55
C HIS A 149 8.68 0.72 0.83
N PHE A 150 7.67 1.10 1.60
CA PHE A 150 6.50 1.83 1.11
C PHE A 150 6.84 3.32 1.03
N ILE A 151 6.67 3.92 -0.14
CA ILE A 151 6.96 5.32 -0.41
C ILE A 151 5.72 5.93 -1.05
N MET A 152 5.05 6.79 -0.30
CA MET A 152 3.85 7.50 -0.74
C MET A 152 4.21 8.81 -1.45
N GLY A 153 3.30 9.31 -2.27
CA GLY A 153 3.29 10.73 -2.63
C GLY A 153 3.16 11.59 -1.37
N ALA A 154 3.96 12.64 -1.28
CA ALA A 154 3.89 13.67 -0.25
C ALA A 154 2.57 14.45 -0.24
N GLN A 155 1.97 14.73 -1.42
CA GLN A 155 0.72 15.49 -1.54
C GLN A 155 -0.45 14.66 -2.09
N LEU A 156 -0.17 13.51 -2.72
CA LEU A 156 -1.19 12.68 -3.34
C LEU A 156 -1.17 11.26 -2.76
N ALA A 157 -2.02 11.03 -1.75
CA ALA A 157 -2.15 9.74 -1.05
C ALA A 157 -2.65 8.58 -1.94
N THR A 158 -3.11 8.87 -3.16
CA THR A 158 -3.54 7.88 -4.14
C THR A 158 -2.44 7.44 -5.09
N ARG A 159 -1.21 7.93 -4.93
CA ARG A 159 -0.03 7.44 -5.66
C ARG A 159 1.06 7.04 -4.69
N GLY A 160 1.72 5.95 -5.03
CA GLY A 160 2.83 5.44 -4.23
C GLY A 160 3.55 4.31 -4.93
N LEU A 161 4.62 3.88 -4.29
CA LEU A 161 5.40 2.74 -4.73
C LEU A 161 5.85 1.89 -3.54
N LEU A 162 6.09 0.62 -3.81
CA LEU A 162 6.66 -0.35 -2.89
C LEU A 162 7.91 -0.92 -3.54
N MET A 163 9.05 -0.77 -2.88
CA MET A 163 10.30 -1.43 -3.23
C MET A 163 10.54 -2.60 -2.29
N GLN A 164 10.92 -3.76 -2.82
CA GLN A 164 11.27 -4.94 -2.02
C GLN A 164 12.56 -5.57 -2.57
N PRO A 165 13.54 -5.91 -1.70
CA PRO A 165 14.76 -6.58 -2.13
C PRO A 165 14.46 -7.98 -2.68
N LEU A 166 15.30 -8.39 -3.62
CA LEU A 166 15.41 -9.78 -4.05
C LEU A 166 16.45 -10.51 -3.20
N PRO A 167 16.48 -11.86 -3.23
CA PRO A 167 17.50 -12.62 -2.54
C PRO A 167 18.91 -12.17 -2.94
N PHE A 168 19.76 -11.94 -1.94
CA PHE A 168 21.17 -11.52 -2.12
C PHE A 168 21.37 -10.12 -2.71
N ALA A 169 20.36 -9.24 -2.61
CA ALA A 169 20.50 -7.84 -2.99
C ALA A 169 21.68 -7.16 -2.28
N ASP A 170 22.36 -6.25 -2.99
CA ASP A 170 23.39 -5.40 -2.40
C ASP A 170 22.75 -4.30 -1.53
N ASP A 171 22.99 -4.33 -0.23
CA ASP A 171 22.39 -3.40 0.74
C ASP A 171 22.69 -1.92 0.44
N LYS A 172 23.86 -1.64 -0.14
CA LYS A 172 24.25 -0.26 -0.48
C LYS A 172 23.49 0.21 -1.71
N ALA A 173 23.43 -0.60 -2.76
CA ALA A 173 22.65 -0.31 -3.96
C ALA A 173 21.15 -0.16 -3.65
N MET A 174 20.65 -0.96 -2.69
CA MET A 174 19.30 -0.84 -2.15
C MET A 174 19.07 0.52 -1.49
N ALA A 175 19.96 0.94 -0.57
CA ALA A 175 19.83 2.20 0.15
C ALA A 175 19.89 3.42 -0.80
N ASP A 176 20.85 3.41 -1.74
CA ASP A 176 21.00 4.48 -2.74
C ASP A 176 19.75 4.57 -3.62
N SER A 177 19.21 3.43 -4.08
CA SER A 177 17.99 3.38 -4.89
C SER A 177 16.76 3.82 -4.10
N ALA A 178 16.62 3.42 -2.84
CA ALA A 178 15.50 3.82 -1.99
C ALA A 178 15.47 5.35 -1.79
N ALA A 179 16.62 5.99 -1.58
CA ALA A 179 16.73 7.44 -1.46
C ALA A 179 16.30 8.15 -2.77
N GLU A 180 16.70 7.61 -3.92
CA GLU A 180 16.30 8.14 -5.22
C GLU A 180 14.80 7.97 -5.48
N LEU A 181 14.22 6.82 -5.11
CA LEU A 181 12.78 6.57 -5.24
C LEU A 181 11.93 7.56 -4.42
N VAL A 182 12.42 8.02 -3.26
CA VAL A 182 11.76 9.09 -2.48
C VAL A 182 11.73 10.42 -3.25
N TYR A 183 12.76 10.71 -4.05
CA TYR A 183 12.76 11.88 -4.92
C TYR A 183 11.81 11.69 -6.11
N LEU A 184 11.86 10.52 -6.77
CA LEU A 184 11.01 10.20 -7.91
C LEU A 184 9.52 10.11 -7.55
N SER A 185 9.18 9.72 -6.33
CA SER A 185 7.78 9.68 -5.87
C SER A 185 7.12 11.06 -5.89
N ARG A 186 7.88 12.15 -5.68
CA ARG A 186 7.38 13.52 -5.79
C ARG A 186 7.08 13.89 -7.24
N ALA A 187 7.95 13.50 -8.17
CA ALA A 187 7.71 13.72 -9.60
C ALA A 187 6.46 12.95 -10.06
N LEU A 188 6.33 11.69 -9.61
CA LEU A 188 5.20 10.82 -9.91
C LEU A 188 3.85 11.45 -9.62
N GLU A 189 3.71 12.34 -8.63
CA GLU A 189 2.44 13.01 -8.32
C GLU A 189 1.89 13.85 -9.48
N THR A 190 2.79 14.45 -10.25
CA THR A 190 2.44 15.42 -11.31
C THR A 190 2.57 14.83 -12.71
N THR A 191 3.28 13.70 -12.84
CA THR A 191 3.47 13.01 -14.11
C THR A 191 2.19 12.34 -14.59
N LYS A 192 1.92 12.37 -15.89
CA LYS A 192 0.79 11.60 -16.44
C LYS A 192 1.10 10.11 -16.33
N TRP A 193 0.07 9.29 -16.15
CA TRP A 193 0.29 7.87 -15.86
C TRP A 193 1.01 7.11 -17.00
N ASP A 194 0.75 7.48 -18.25
CA ASP A 194 1.43 6.94 -19.44
C ASP A 194 2.92 7.29 -19.49
N GLU A 195 3.34 8.37 -18.83
CA GLU A 195 4.74 8.81 -18.70
C GLU A 195 5.39 8.25 -17.42
N ALA A 196 4.63 7.61 -16.53
CA ALA A 196 5.16 7.07 -15.27
C ALA A 196 6.31 6.06 -15.48
N PRO A 197 6.28 5.13 -16.46
CA PRO A 197 7.41 4.23 -16.72
C PRO A 197 8.73 4.96 -17.02
N ASP A 198 8.68 6.08 -17.73
CA ASP A 198 9.86 6.81 -18.17
C ASP A 198 10.61 7.46 -16.99
N LEU A 199 9.92 7.80 -15.91
CA LEU A 199 10.54 8.31 -14.68
C LEU A 199 11.52 7.32 -14.04
N TYR A 200 11.29 6.02 -14.22
CA TYR A 200 12.05 4.96 -13.54
C TYR A 200 12.95 4.17 -14.49
N ARG A 201 12.95 4.49 -15.79
CA ARG A 201 13.63 3.67 -16.83
C ARG A 201 15.13 3.49 -16.61
N HIS A 202 15.79 4.42 -15.92
CA HIS A 202 17.22 4.32 -15.61
C HIS A 202 17.50 3.41 -14.42
N LEU A 203 16.51 3.20 -13.56
CA LEU A 203 16.60 2.31 -12.39
C LEU A 203 16.10 0.90 -12.72
N ALA A 204 14.98 0.80 -13.42
CA ALA A 204 14.24 -0.45 -13.57
C ALA A 204 13.50 -0.54 -14.91
N ASN A 205 13.25 -1.77 -15.33
CA ASN A 205 12.47 -2.09 -16.53
C ASN A 205 11.07 -2.53 -16.12
N VAL A 206 10.04 -2.08 -16.84
CA VAL A 206 8.67 -2.59 -16.65
C VAL A 206 8.62 -4.06 -17.06
N VAL A 207 8.15 -4.92 -16.15
CA VAL A 207 7.99 -6.36 -16.39
C VAL A 207 6.54 -6.78 -16.55
N SER A 208 5.60 -6.00 -16.00
CA SER A 208 4.17 -6.22 -16.19
C SER A 208 3.37 -4.97 -15.86
N GLU A 209 2.21 -4.84 -16.49
CA GLU A 209 1.20 -3.85 -16.16
C GLU A 209 -0.08 -4.55 -15.73
N SER A 210 -0.83 -3.92 -14.83
CA SER A 210 -2.10 -4.46 -14.36
C SER A 210 -3.09 -3.35 -14.05
N LYS A 211 -4.37 -3.73 -13.96
CA LYS A 211 -5.45 -2.83 -13.57
C LYS A 211 -6.06 -3.31 -12.26
N MET A 212 -6.25 -2.40 -11.33
CA MET A 212 -7.11 -2.55 -10.16
C MET A 212 -8.43 -1.81 -10.40
N ASP A 213 -9.53 -2.51 -10.17
CA ASP A 213 -10.90 -1.98 -10.21
C ASP A 213 -11.42 -1.58 -8.82
#